data_AF-A0A1M5GQ34-F1
#
_entry.id   AF-A0A1M5GQ34-F1
#
_cell.length_a   1.000
_cell.length_b   1.000
_cell.length_c   1.000
_cell.angle_alpha   90.00
_cell.angle_beta   90.00
_cell.angle_gamma   90.00
#
_symmetry.space_group_name_H-M   'P 1'
#
loop_
_entity.id
_entity.type
_entity.pdbx_description
1 polymer ?
#
loop_
_entity_poly.entity_id
_entity_poly.type
_entity_poly.pdbx_seq_one_letter_code
_entity_poly.pdbx_strand_id
1 'polypeptide(L)'
;MIPQYRKQFNQEFSQEKYDQLKDILTEKGGMAPAFRISESPIFLPNEFKNKLLHASDSIIDQIKALPAEVLYKAVPDNCRVPNDTQHPHFFTIDFGICRSENGEIEPQLIELQAFPSLYAFQKTFEETFCEVYPFLSEIKNKMPNEEFKNHLKQLIVGDENPEHVILLEIFPEKQKTAIDFALTEKLLGIKTVCLTKVKKEGRKLFYENNGKLTEIKRIYNRVIFDELDRIPDLKAGFDFREDIDVQWVTHPNWFFKISKFLLPMLKHQFVPKSYFLHEFPEHESLEHFVLKPLFSFAGSGVNLNPTKEITDAIEDKENYILQRKVTYEPIFEDINGEFSKAEIRLLYIWHENEDRPILLENLGRMTKAAMVNVDFNKKDAIWIGSSNAFFGD
;
A
#
# COMPACT_ATOMS: atom_id res chain seq x y z
N MET A 1 21.32 -3.88 -7.51
CA MET A 1 21.50 -4.46 -6.16
C MET A 1 22.88 -4.06 -5.65
N ILE A 2 23.05 -3.85 -4.34
CA ILE A 2 24.38 -3.60 -3.74
C ILE A 2 25.04 -4.95 -3.38
N PRO A 3 26.11 -5.39 -4.06
CA PRO A 3 26.66 -6.74 -3.87
C PRO A 3 27.22 -6.99 -2.47
N GLN A 4 27.82 -5.98 -1.85
CA GLN A 4 28.44 -6.10 -0.51
C GLN A 4 27.41 -6.51 0.56
N TYR A 5 26.27 -5.79 0.62
CA TYR A 5 25.22 -6.06 1.59
C TYR A 5 24.47 -7.35 1.29
N ARG A 6 24.27 -7.70 0.01
CA ARG A 6 23.69 -9.00 -0.36
C ARG A 6 24.57 -10.15 0.11
N LYS A 7 25.87 -10.09 -0.17
CA LYS A 7 26.82 -11.12 0.24
C LYS A 7 26.91 -11.24 1.76
N GLN A 8 27.01 -10.11 2.46
CA GLN A 8 27.06 -10.10 3.92
C GLN A 8 25.79 -10.69 4.53
N PHE A 9 24.61 -10.26 4.07
CA PHE A 9 23.34 -10.80 4.55
C PHE A 9 23.25 -12.31 4.33
N ASN A 10 23.59 -12.80 3.14
CA ASN A 10 23.52 -14.23 2.81
C ASN A 10 24.51 -15.05 3.68
N GLN A 11 25.68 -14.49 4.01
CA GLN A 11 26.65 -15.13 4.92
C GLN A 11 26.16 -15.17 6.37
N GLU A 12 25.46 -14.12 6.80
CA GLU A 12 24.99 -13.96 8.17
C GLU A 12 23.61 -14.57 8.43
N PHE A 13 22.87 -14.93 7.39
CA PHE A 13 21.53 -15.48 7.49
C PHE A 13 21.53 -16.86 8.17
N SER A 14 20.58 -17.05 9.08
CA SER A 14 20.26 -18.35 9.67
C SER A 14 18.78 -18.43 9.97
N GLN A 15 18.25 -19.66 10.05
CA GLN A 15 16.87 -19.89 10.48
C GLN A 15 16.61 -19.31 11.88
N GLU A 16 17.59 -19.39 12.78
CA GLU A 16 17.52 -18.81 14.13
C GLU A 16 17.33 -17.29 14.11
N LYS A 17 18.09 -16.56 13.28
CA LYS A 17 17.90 -15.10 13.14
C LYS A 17 16.55 -14.77 12.52
N TYR A 18 16.05 -15.58 11.59
CA TYR A 18 14.72 -15.38 11.02
C TYR A 18 13.60 -15.63 12.04
N ASP A 19 13.74 -16.65 12.89
CA ASP A 19 12.81 -16.90 13.98
C ASP A 19 12.86 -15.78 15.02
N GLN A 20 14.07 -15.30 15.39
CA GLN A 20 14.25 -14.13 16.24
C GLN A 20 13.56 -12.88 15.68
N LEU A 21 13.70 -12.61 14.37
CA LEU A 21 13.04 -11.48 13.70
C LEU A 21 11.50 -11.55 13.88
N LYS A 22 10.89 -12.73 13.69
CA LYS A 22 9.45 -12.94 13.86
C LYS A 22 9.02 -12.83 15.32
N ASP A 23 9.82 -13.32 16.25
CA ASP A 23 9.53 -13.28 17.68
C ASP A 23 9.52 -11.84 18.18
N ILE A 24 10.51 -11.02 17.79
CA ILE A 24 10.55 -9.59 18.13
C ILE A 24 9.33 -8.85 17.54
N LEU A 25 8.97 -9.12 16.28
CA LEU A 25 7.77 -8.53 15.67
C LEU A 25 6.50 -8.92 16.44
N THR A 26 6.39 -10.18 16.84
CA THR A 26 5.25 -10.69 17.60
C THR A 26 5.17 -10.03 18.99
N GLU A 27 6.30 -9.87 19.67
CA GLU A 27 6.38 -9.18 20.96
C GLU A 27 5.97 -7.70 20.84
N LYS A 28 6.56 -6.98 19.88
CA LYS A 28 6.26 -5.56 19.63
C LYS A 28 4.81 -5.36 19.21
N GLY A 29 4.25 -6.25 18.40
CA GLY A 29 2.86 -6.19 17.92
C GLY A 29 1.82 -6.75 18.91
N GLY A 30 2.22 -7.62 19.84
CA GLY A 30 1.31 -8.40 20.68
C GLY A 30 0.60 -9.55 19.95
N MET A 31 0.92 -9.77 18.68
CA MET A 31 0.39 -10.86 17.85
C MET A 31 1.33 -11.11 16.68
N ALA A 32 1.31 -12.33 16.13
CA ALA A 32 2.13 -12.68 14.98
C ALA A 32 1.55 -12.08 13.68
N PRO A 33 2.40 -11.69 12.70
CA PRO A 33 1.93 -11.29 11.38
C PRO A 33 1.18 -12.44 10.69
N ALA A 34 -0.02 -12.17 10.18
CA ALA A 34 -0.82 -13.15 9.42
C ALA A 34 -0.54 -13.13 7.90
N PHE A 35 0.63 -12.62 7.52
CA PHE A 35 1.16 -12.62 6.15
C PHE A 35 2.62 -13.06 6.16
N ARG A 36 3.09 -13.56 5.00
CA ARG A 36 4.47 -14.02 4.86
C ARG A 36 5.44 -12.86 5.01
N ILE A 37 6.31 -12.94 6.02
CA ILE A 37 7.46 -12.07 6.19
C ILE A 37 8.63 -12.68 5.43
N SER A 38 9.24 -11.89 4.56
CA SER A 38 10.46 -12.28 3.86
C SER A 38 11.61 -12.37 4.84
N GLU A 39 12.41 -13.42 4.69
CA GLU A 39 13.62 -13.63 5.47
C GLU A 39 14.60 -12.47 5.35
N SER A 40 14.56 -11.75 4.22
CA SER A 40 15.62 -10.84 3.83
C SER A 40 15.09 -9.49 3.39
N PRO A 41 15.84 -8.42 3.67
CA PRO A 41 15.62 -7.11 3.09
C PRO A 41 16.10 -7.04 1.63
N ILE A 42 15.72 -5.97 0.96
CA ILE A 42 16.17 -5.59 -0.39
C ILE A 42 17.32 -4.58 -0.27
N PHE A 43 18.39 -4.74 -1.07
CA PHE A 43 19.54 -3.81 -1.07
C PHE A 43 19.71 -3.16 -2.45
N LEU A 44 19.47 -1.87 -2.54
CA LEU A 44 19.48 -1.13 -3.80
C LEU A 44 20.36 0.11 -3.74
N PRO A 45 21.05 0.46 -4.84
CA PRO A 45 21.89 1.64 -4.86
C PRO A 45 21.06 2.92 -4.73
N ASN A 46 21.66 3.98 -4.19
CA ASN A 46 21.07 5.31 -4.11
C ASN A 46 20.62 5.85 -5.49
N GLU A 47 21.29 5.45 -6.57
CA GLU A 47 20.85 5.75 -7.94
C GLU A 47 19.43 5.23 -8.22
N PHE A 48 19.11 4.01 -7.79
CA PHE A 48 17.77 3.43 -7.97
C PHE A 48 16.74 4.15 -7.11
N LYS A 49 17.11 4.54 -5.87
CA LYS A 49 16.28 5.40 -5.02
C LYS A 49 15.93 6.71 -5.72
N ASN A 50 16.90 7.35 -6.34
CA ASN A 50 16.68 8.61 -7.07
C ASN A 50 15.75 8.43 -8.27
N LYS A 51 15.84 7.30 -9.00
CA LYS A 51 14.90 6.95 -10.09
C LYS A 51 13.45 6.81 -9.57
N LEU A 52 13.27 6.15 -8.42
CA LEU A 52 11.97 6.03 -7.75
C LEU A 52 11.41 7.41 -7.38
N LEU A 53 12.22 8.24 -6.68
CA LEU A 53 11.79 9.56 -6.23
C LEU A 53 11.45 10.49 -7.38
N HIS A 54 12.27 10.51 -8.44
CA HIS A 54 12.00 11.31 -9.64
C HIS A 54 10.69 10.91 -10.33
N ALA A 55 10.43 9.61 -10.49
CA ALA A 55 9.14 9.14 -11.02
C ALA A 55 7.98 9.54 -10.11
N SER A 56 8.12 9.36 -8.79
CA SER A 56 7.11 9.76 -7.82
C SER A 56 6.79 11.24 -7.89
N ASP A 57 7.81 12.11 -7.94
CA ASP A 57 7.62 13.55 -8.05
C ASP A 57 6.87 13.93 -9.33
N SER A 58 7.25 13.33 -10.46
CA SER A 58 6.55 13.53 -11.74
C SER A 58 5.10 13.06 -11.71
N ILE A 59 4.81 11.94 -11.03
CA ILE A 59 3.45 11.42 -10.86
C ILE A 59 2.63 12.36 -9.97
N ILE A 60 3.20 12.80 -8.85
CA ILE A 60 2.55 13.74 -7.91
C ILE A 60 2.22 15.05 -8.63
N ASP A 61 3.14 15.61 -9.41
CA ASP A 61 2.92 16.84 -10.18
C ASP A 61 1.76 16.68 -11.18
N GLN A 62 1.71 15.55 -11.88
CA GLN A 62 0.63 15.26 -12.82
C GLN A 62 -0.71 15.13 -12.11
N ILE A 63 -0.78 14.42 -10.98
CA ILE A 63 -2.02 14.25 -10.20
C ILE A 63 -2.51 15.60 -9.67
N LYS A 64 -1.62 16.45 -9.17
CA LYS A 64 -1.97 17.80 -8.70
C LYS A 64 -2.47 18.70 -9.81
N ALA A 65 -1.97 18.51 -11.02
CA ALA A 65 -2.39 19.27 -12.20
C ALA A 65 -3.72 18.78 -12.79
N LEU A 66 -4.23 17.62 -12.35
CA LEU A 66 -5.53 17.13 -12.82
C LEU A 66 -6.66 18.01 -12.30
N PRO A 67 -7.62 18.38 -13.16
CA PRO A 67 -8.83 19.05 -12.71
C PRO A 67 -9.63 18.16 -11.74
N ALA A 68 -10.21 18.77 -10.71
CA ALA A 68 -10.91 18.03 -9.66
C ALA A 68 -12.07 17.17 -10.21
N GLU A 69 -12.75 17.63 -11.27
CA GLU A 69 -13.81 16.90 -11.98
C GLU A 69 -13.36 15.56 -12.56
N VAL A 70 -12.09 15.41 -12.90
CA VAL A 70 -11.54 14.13 -13.39
C VAL A 70 -11.50 13.13 -12.24
N LEU A 71 -11.03 13.55 -11.07
CA LEU A 71 -10.98 12.71 -9.88
C LEU A 71 -12.39 12.39 -9.36
N TYR A 72 -13.33 13.35 -9.43
CA TYR A 72 -14.71 13.10 -9.02
C TYR A 72 -15.39 11.98 -9.83
N LYS A 73 -15.07 11.86 -11.14
CA LYS A 73 -15.60 10.79 -12.00
C LYS A 73 -15.10 9.40 -11.63
N ALA A 74 -13.98 9.30 -10.92
CA ALA A 74 -13.44 8.01 -10.51
C ALA A 74 -14.30 7.32 -9.45
N VAL A 75 -15.15 8.07 -8.72
CA VAL A 75 -15.96 7.56 -7.60
C VAL A 75 -17.33 7.09 -8.11
N PRO A 76 -17.65 5.78 -8.01
CA PRO A 76 -18.98 5.27 -8.36
C PRO A 76 -20.09 5.96 -7.56
N ASP A 77 -21.23 6.24 -8.19
CA ASP A 77 -22.34 6.98 -7.58
C ASP A 77 -22.86 6.32 -6.29
N ASN A 78 -22.91 4.98 -6.26
CA ASN A 78 -23.36 4.20 -5.10
C ASN A 78 -22.35 4.15 -3.93
N CYS A 79 -21.10 4.60 -4.15
CA CYS A 79 -20.03 4.63 -3.15
C CYS A 79 -19.66 6.06 -2.73
N ARG A 80 -20.34 7.09 -3.25
CA ARG A 80 -19.97 8.49 -3.03
C ARG A 80 -20.26 8.93 -1.60
N VAL A 81 -19.22 9.30 -0.87
CA VAL A 81 -19.28 9.87 0.47
C VAL A 81 -19.27 11.41 0.39
N PRO A 82 -20.15 12.12 1.12
CA PRO A 82 -20.21 13.59 1.14
C PRO A 82 -19.00 14.21 1.87
N ASN A 83 -18.78 15.51 1.67
CA ASN A 83 -17.73 16.31 2.35
C ASN A 83 -16.29 15.83 2.06
N ASP A 84 -16.01 15.64 0.78
CA ASP A 84 -14.71 15.21 0.26
C ASP A 84 -13.57 16.18 0.61
N THR A 85 -12.34 15.65 0.66
CA THR A 85 -11.13 16.47 0.89
C THR A 85 -10.44 16.85 -0.42
N GLN A 86 -9.58 17.87 -0.39
CA GLN A 86 -8.89 18.38 -1.58
C GLN A 86 -7.79 17.44 -2.09
N HIS A 87 -7.09 16.77 -1.20
CA HIS A 87 -6.06 15.77 -1.51
C HIS A 87 -6.19 14.59 -0.51
N PRO A 88 -5.60 13.41 -0.81
CA PRO A 88 -5.68 12.28 0.11
C PRO A 88 -4.77 12.53 1.32
N HIS A 89 -5.02 11.85 2.45
CA HIS A 89 -4.09 11.89 3.59
C HIS A 89 -2.92 10.92 3.44
N PHE A 90 -3.13 9.83 2.71
CA PHE A 90 -2.13 8.82 2.44
C PHE A 90 -1.98 8.63 0.93
N PHE A 91 -0.76 8.31 0.50
CA PHE A 91 -0.48 8.09 -0.92
C PHE A 91 0.65 7.08 -1.07
N THR A 92 0.46 6.09 -1.92
CA THR A 92 1.47 5.05 -2.16
C THR A 92 1.68 4.81 -3.63
N ILE A 93 2.94 4.57 -3.97
CA ILE A 93 3.35 4.27 -5.34
C ILE A 93 4.11 2.96 -5.34
N ASP A 94 3.63 2.02 -6.15
CA ASP A 94 4.20 0.69 -6.28
C ASP A 94 5.02 0.61 -7.56
N PHE A 95 6.30 0.30 -7.42
CA PHE A 95 7.21 0.09 -8.53
C PHE A 95 7.70 -1.35 -8.56
N GLY A 96 7.63 -1.99 -9.72
CA GLY A 96 8.35 -3.21 -10.01
C GLY A 96 9.82 -2.91 -10.25
N ILE A 97 10.70 -3.80 -9.80
CA ILE A 97 12.12 -3.75 -10.15
C ILE A 97 12.30 -4.52 -11.44
N CYS A 98 12.51 -3.79 -12.53
CA CYS A 98 12.44 -4.31 -13.89
C CYS A 98 13.78 -4.13 -14.61
N ARG A 99 13.92 -4.87 -15.70
CA ARG A 99 15.02 -4.70 -16.65
C ARG A 99 14.52 -3.92 -17.86
N SER A 100 15.22 -2.85 -18.21
CA SER A 100 14.98 -2.07 -19.43
C SER A 100 15.43 -2.84 -20.67
N GLU A 101 15.04 -2.38 -21.85
CA GLU A 101 15.50 -2.95 -23.13
C GLU A 101 17.03 -2.90 -23.28
N ASN A 102 17.69 -1.91 -22.67
CA ASN A 102 19.15 -1.76 -22.67
C ASN A 102 19.85 -2.61 -21.60
N GLY A 103 19.08 -3.40 -20.82
CA GLY A 103 19.61 -4.27 -19.78
C GLY A 103 19.85 -3.60 -18.42
N GLU A 104 19.54 -2.31 -18.27
CA GLU A 104 19.64 -1.58 -17.01
C GLU A 104 18.50 -1.93 -16.06
N ILE A 105 18.75 -1.85 -14.74
CA ILE A 105 17.72 -2.02 -13.73
C ILE A 105 17.02 -0.69 -13.47
N GLU A 106 15.70 -0.69 -13.64
CA GLU A 106 14.86 0.50 -13.53
C GLU A 106 13.54 0.20 -12.81
N PRO A 107 12.93 1.20 -12.15
CA PRO A 107 11.61 1.06 -11.59
C PRO A 107 10.56 1.16 -12.70
N GLN A 108 9.47 0.40 -12.58
CA GLN A 108 8.30 0.54 -13.47
C GLN A 108 7.02 0.60 -12.64
N LEU A 109 6.19 1.62 -12.86
CA LEU A 109 4.96 1.85 -12.11
C LEU A 109 3.97 0.69 -12.30
N ILE A 110 3.54 0.08 -11.20
CA ILE A 110 2.58 -1.02 -11.17
C ILE A 110 1.20 -0.53 -10.76
N GLU A 111 1.13 0.26 -9.68
CA GLU A 111 -0.11 0.72 -9.07
C GLU A 111 0.12 1.99 -8.22
N LEU A 112 -0.97 2.74 -8.02
CA LEU A 112 -1.07 3.87 -7.09
C LEU A 112 -2.26 3.64 -6.17
N GLN A 113 -2.15 4.00 -4.89
CA GLN A 113 -3.26 3.88 -3.93
C GLN A 113 -3.23 5.04 -2.93
N ALA A 114 -4.39 5.55 -2.52
CA ALA A 114 -4.49 6.53 -1.43
C ALA A 114 -5.09 5.95 -0.13
N PHE A 115 -5.23 4.62 -0.09
CA PHE A 115 -5.83 3.90 1.02
C PHE A 115 -4.94 2.77 1.56
N PRO A 116 -3.67 3.06 1.92
CA PRO A 116 -2.70 2.06 2.29
C PRO A 116 -2.80 1.61 3.76
N SER A 117 -1.98 0.61 4.06
CA SER A 117 -1.79 0.02 5.38
C SER A 117 -0.30 -0.12 5.68
N LEU A 118 0.03 -0.59 6.89
CA LEU A 118 1.37 -1.06 7.28
C LEU A 118 2.39 0.05 7.62
N TYR A 119 2.01 1.31 7.87
CA TYR A 119 2.99 2.35 8.21
C TYR A 119 3.70 2.04 9.52
N ALA A 120 2.94 1.77 10.59
CA ALA A 120 3.52 1.45 11.89
C ALA A 120 4.27 0.11 11.84
N PHE A 121 3.71 -0.88 11.13
CA PHE A 121 4.38 -2.16 10.91
C PHE A 121 5.72 -2.01 10.18
N GLN A 122 5.79 -1.28 9.06
CA GLN A 122 7.04 -1.13 8.29
C GLN A 122 8.11 -0.41 9.10
N LYS A 123 7.74 0.60 9.89
CA LYS A 123 8.71 1.26 10.77
C LYS A 123 9.32 0.30 11.78
N THR A 124 8.46 -0.46 12.46
CA THR A 124 8.88 -1.50 13.40
C THR A 124 9.70 -2.58 12.70
N PHE A 125 9.35 -2.93 11.46
CA PHE A 125 10.03 -4.00 10.72
C PHE A 125 11.44 -3.60 10.28
N GLU A 126 11.64 -2.38 9.79
CA GLU A 126 12.97 -1.82 9.51
C GLU A 126 13.86 -1.85 10.76
N GLU A 127 13.33 -1.42 11.91
CA GLU A 127 14.05 -1.42 13.18
C GLU A 127 14.44 -2.81 13.64
N THR A 128 13.50 -3.75 13.58
CA THR A 128 13.77 -5.14 13.97
C THR A 128 14.79 -5.80 13.03
N PHE A 129 14.81 -5.45 11.74
CA PHE A 129 15.92 -5.86 10.86
C PHE A 129 17.27 -5.34 11.36
N CYS A 130 17.36 -4.06 11.76
CA CYS A 130 18.59 -3.48 12.28
C CYS A 130 19.00 -4.06 13.64
N GLU A 131 18.04 -4.48 14.47
CA GLU A 131 18.31 -5.17 15.74
C GLU A 131 18.94 -6.56 15.51
N VAL A 132 18.42 -7.32 14.53
CA VAL A 132 18.92 -8.67 14.22
C VAL A 132 20.20 -8.63 13.36
N TYR A 133 20.35 -7.62 12.50
CA TYR A 133 21.49 -7.42 11.62
C TYR A 133 22.04 -5.99 11.77
N PRO A 134 22.92 -5.74 12.76
CA PRO A 134 23.38 -4.38 13.09
C PRO A 134 24.01 -3.59 11.94
N PHE A 135 24.64 -4.26 10.97
CA PHE A 135 25.24 -3.63 9.79
C PHE A 135 24.21 -2.85 8.94
N LEU A 136 22.93 -3.17 9.03
CA LEU A 136 21.86 -2.46 8.33
C LEU A 136 21.66 -1.03 8.82
N SER A 137 22.11 -0.70 10.04
CA SER A 137 21.97 0.64 10.62
C SER A 137 22.67 1.73 9.79
N GLU A 138 23.72 1.36 9.04
CA GLU A 138 24.45 2.27 8.16
C GLU A 138 23.57 2.81 7.01
N ILE A 139 22.68 1.96 6.51
CA ILE A 139 21.80 2.20 5.34
C ILE A 139 20.31 2.30 5.69
N LYS A 140 19.99 2.34 6.99
CA LYS A 140 18.65 2.59 7.52
C LYS A 140 18.12 3.95 7.07
N ASN A 141 16.80 4.06 6.90
CA ASN A 141 16.10 5.35 6.80
C ASN A 141 16.57 6.31 7.90
N LYS A 142 16.95 7.53 7.49
CA LYS A 142 17.52 8.53 8.38
C LYS A 142 16.47 9.34 9.13
N MET A 143 15.19 9.20 8.78
CA MET A 143 14.09 9.83 9.51
C MET A 143 14.07 9.33 10.96
N PRO A 144 14.21 10.23 11.96
CA PRO A 144 14.10 9.87 13.37
C PRO A 144 12.71 9.31 13.71
N ASN A 145 12.66 8.38 14.66
CA ASN A 145 11.40 7.75 15.07
C ASN A 145 10.36 8.73 15.61
N GLU A 146 10.79 9.75 16.36
CA GLU A 146 9.90 10.78 16.87
C GLU A 146 9.35 11.65 15.74
N GLU A 147 10.13 11.92 14.69
CA GLU A 147 9.66 12.66 13.51
C GLU A 147 8.58 11.85 12.76
N PHE A 148 8.84 10.57 12.50
CA PHE A 148 7.86 9.64 11.91
C PHE A 148 6.55 9.60 12.72
N LYS A 149 6.68 9.45 14.05
CA LYS A 149 5.53 9.43 14.97
C LYS A 149 4.76 10.75 14.93
N ASN A 150 5.45 11.89 14.92
CA ASN A 150 4.84 13.21 14.88
C ASN A 150 4.07 13.41 13.58
N HIS A 151 4.63 12.99 12.44
CA HIS A 151 3.95 13.00 11.14
C HIS A 151 2.62 12.23 11.18
N LEU A 152 2.64 10.97 11.65
CA LEU A 152 1.42 10.16 11.75
C LEU A 152 0.43 10.72 12.77
N LYS A 153 0.90 11.18 13.93
CA LYS A 153 0.05 11.76 14.97
C LYS A 153 -0.65 13.02 14.48
N GLN A 154 0.09 13.94 13.86
CA GLN A 154 -0.47 15.17 13.31
C GLN A 154 -1.53 14.87 12.25
N LEU A 155 -1.29 13.90 11.36
CA LEU A 155 -2.23 13.55 10.30
C LEU A 155 -3.49 12.84 10.83
N ILE A 156 -3.31 11.80 11.65
CA ILE A 156 -4.39 10.92 12.09
C ILE A 156 -5.15 11.51 13.28
N VAL A 157 -4.41 11.94 14.32
CA VAL A 157 -5.00 12.43 15.56
C VAL A 157 -5.32 13.92 15.47
N GLY A 158 -4.49 14.70 14.79
CA GLY A 158 -4.63 16.16 14.73
C GLY A 158 -4.57 16.79 16.13
N ASP A 159 -5.43 17.77 16.37
CA ASP A 159 -5.56 18.46 17.66
C ASP A 159 -6.55 17.79 18.63
N GLU A 160 -7.06 16.60 18.27
CA GLU A 160 -8.09 15.93 19.05
C GLU A 160 -7.51 15.04 20.16
N ASN A 161 -8.29 14.76 21.20
CA ASN A 161 -7.93 13.74 22.18
C ASN A 161 -7.95 12.35 21.49
N PRO A 162 -6.89 11.51 21.60
CA PRO A 162 -6.87 10.17 21.03
C PRO A 162 -8.08 9.30 21.35
N GLU A 163 -8.78 9.53 22.48
CA GLU A 163 -10.01 8.79 22.81
C GLU A 163 -11.19 9.08 21.86
N HIS A 164 -11.16 10.21 21.14
CA HIS A 164 -12.16 10.57 20.14
C HIS A 164 -11.73 10.24 18.71
N VAL A 165 -10.58 9.57 18.56
CA VAL A 165 -10.00 9.16 17.28
C VAL A 165 -9.97 7.65 17.22
N ILE A 166 -10.56 7.07 16.17
CA ILE A 166 -10.61 5.62 15.98
C ILE A 166 -9.93 5.19 14.69
N LEU A 167 -9.37 3.98 14.69
CA LEU A 167 -9.06 3.23 13.47
C LEU A 167 -10.29 2.37 13.15
N LEU A 168 -11.00 2.67 12.07
CA LEU A 168 -12.24 1.99 11.70
C LEU A 168 -11.97 0.89 10.66
N GLU A 169 -12.44 -0.31 10.94
CA GLU A 169 -12.32 -1.47 10.06
C GLU A 169 -13.59 -2.33 10.17
N ILE A 170 -13.94 -3.14 9.15
CA ILE A 170 -15.16 -3.96 9.16
C ILE A 170 -15.06 -5.04 10.24
N PHE A 171 -14.01 -5.86 10.19
CA PHE A 171 -13.70 -6.91 11.16
C PHE A 171 -12.19 -6.89 11.48
N PRO A 172 -11.73 -5.99 12.37
CA PRO A 172 -10.31 -5.77 12.61
C PRO A 172 -9.53 -7.05 12.93
N GLU A 173 -10.13 -7.96 13.70
CA GLU A 173 -9.53 -9.22 14.14
C GLU A 173 -9.35 -10.24 13.01
N LYS A 174 -10.04 -10.08 11.88
CA LYS A 174 -9.93 -10.97 10.72
C LYS A 174 -8.92 -10.48 9.69
N GLN A 175 -8.45 -9.23 9.82
CA GLN A 175 -7.54 -8.66 8.84
C GLN A 175 -6.16 -9.28 8.95
N LYS A 176 -5.58 -9.70 7.81
CA LYS A 176 -4.18 -10.19 7.76
C LYS A 176 -3.19 -9.14 8.32
N THR A 177 -3.56 -7.87 8.23
CA THR A 177 -2.76 -6.72 8.68
C THR A 177 -3.07 -6.26 10.11
N ALA A 178 -3.79 -7.06 10.92
CA ALA A 178 -4.18 -6.67 12.28
C ALA A 178 -3.01 -6.26 13.21
N ILE A 179 -1.81 -6.80 12.98
CA ILE A 179 -0.59 -6.38 13.69
C ILE A 179 -0.28 -4.89 13.50
N ASP A 180 -0.54 -4.31 12.33
CA ASP A 180 -0.36 -2.89 12.06
C ASP A 180 -1.36 -2.04 12.84
N PHE A 181 -2.58 -2.52 13.05
CA PHE A 181 -3.57 -1.85 13.88
C PHE A 181 -3.08 -1.80 15.33
N ALA A 182 -2.61 -2.93 15.87
CA ALA A 182 -2.08 -3.00 17.22
C ALA A 182 -0.84 -2.09 17.42
N LEU A 183 0.06 -2.04 16.43
CA LEU A 183 1.21 -1.13 16.46
C LEU A 183 0.78 0.34 16.34
N THR A 184 -0.22 0.64 15.52
CA THR A 184 -0.78 2.00 15.38
C THR A 184 -1.44 2.48 16.68
N GLU A 185 -2.20 1.61 17.37
CA GLU A 185 -2.74 1.93 18.69
C GLU A 185 -1.64 2.24 19.70
N LYS A 186 -0.59 1.42 19.76
CA LYS A 186 0.56 1.67 20.65
C LYS A 186 1.29 2.98 20.31
N LEU A 187 1.41 3.30 19.03
CA LEU A 187 2.12 4.49 18.55
C LEU A 187 1.34 5.79 18.85
N LEU A 188 0.02 5.78 18.65
CA LEU A 188 -0.81 6.99 18.63
C LEU A 188 -1.76 7.13 19.83
N GLY A 189 -2.01 6.05 20.57
CA GLY A 189 -2.96 6.01 21.67
C GLY A 189 -4.43 5.96 21.25
N ILE A 190 -4.72 5.72 19.98
CA ILE A 190 -6.08 5.61 19.44
C ILE A 190 -6.67 4.20 19.65
N LYS A 191 -7.94 4.00 19.31
CA LYS A 191 -8.60 2.68 19.39
C LYS A 191 -9.06 2.15 18.04
N THR A 192 -8.81 0.88 17.78
CA THR A 192 -9.38 0.15 16.65
C THR A 192 -10.81 -0.25 16.98
N VAL A 193 -11.74 0.10 16.09
CA VAL A 193 -13.17 -0.12 16.28
C VAL A 193 -13.74 -0.82 15.05
N CYS A 194 -14.49 -1.89 15.32
CA CYS A 194 -15.25 -2.62 14.31
C CYS A 194 -16.45 -1.79 13.84
N LEU A 195 -16.68 -1.70 12.53
CA LEU A 195 -17.79 -0.95 11.93
C LEU A 195 -19.15 -1.33 12.52
N THR A 196 -19.35 -2.60 12.86
CA THR A 196 -20.61 -3.12 13.46
C THR A 196 -20.81 -2.71 14.93
N LYS A 197 -19.77 -2.17 15.57
CA LYS A 197 -19.78 -1.73 16.97
C LYS A 197 -19.94 -0.22 17.13
N VAL A 198 -19.89 0.52 16.02
CA VAL A 198 -20.19 1.96 16.01
C VAL A 198 -21.68 2.15 16.25
N LYS A 199 -22.03 3.13 17.09
CA LYS A 199 -23.41 3.53 17.37
C LYS A 199 -23.60 4.95 16.83
N LYS A 200 -24.67 5.15 16.05
CA LYS A 200 -25.04 6.45 15.51
C LYS A 200 -26.18 7.07 16.33
N GLU A 201 -26.01 8.33 16.75
CA GLU A 201 -27.07 9.15 17.35
C GLU A 201 -27.17 10.49 16.62
N GLY A 202 -28.23 10.68 15.82
CA GLY A 202 -28.33 11.83 14.92
C GLY A 202 -27.21 11.83 13.88
N ARG A 203 -26.36 12.85 13.87
CA ARG A 203 -25.16 12.93 13.00
C ARG A 203 -23.88 12.45 13.69
N LYS A 204 -23.92 12.22 14.99
CA LYS A 204 -22.74 11.86 15.80
C LYS A 204 -22.56 10.35 15.85
N LEU A 205 -21.31 9.94 15.91
CA LEU A 205 -20.93 8.54 16.05
C LEU A 205 -20.28 8.31 17.42
N PHE A 206 -20.49 7.11 17.95
CA PHE A 206 -19.97 6.71 19.25
C PHE A 206 -19.45 5.28 19.21
N TYR A 207 -18.54 4.96 20.12
CA TYR A 207 -18.14 3.59 20.41
C TYR A 207 -18.11 3.36 21.92
N GLU A 208 -18.11 2.09 22.31
CA GLU A 208 -17.96 1.71 23.72
C GLU A 208 -16.48 1.64 24.08
N ASN A 209 -16.08 2.41 25.09
CA ASN A 209 -14.72 2.44 25.62
C ASN A 209 -14.79 2.25 27.13
N ASN A 210 -14.35 1.09 27.63
CA ASN A 210 -14.36 0.74 29.06
C ASN A 210 -15.75 0.94 29.73
N GLY A 211 -16.82 0.52 29.05
CA GLY A 211 -18.21 0.65 29.53
C GLY A 211 -18.79 2.07 29.44
N LYS A 212 -18.03 3.05 28.94
CA LYS A 212 -18.51 4.41 28.66
C LYS A 212 -18.71 4.60 27.16
N LEU A 213 -19.84 5.20 26.79
CA LEU A 213 -20.06 5.65 25.42
C LEU A 213 -19.18 6.87 25.13
N THR A 214 -18.29 6.77 24.15
CA THR A 214 -17.32 7.81 23.78
C THR A 214 -17.59 8.28 22.37
N GLU A 215 -17.68 9.59 22.17
CA GLU A 215 -17.91 10.21 20.87
C GLU A 215 -16.71 9.99 19.94
N ILE A 216 -16.98 9.71 18.67
CA ILE A 216 -16.00 9.63 17.61
C ILE A 216 -16.03 10.95 16.86
N LYS A 217 -14.88 11.64 16.80
CA LYS A 217 -14.74 12.91 16.07
C LYS A 217 -13.81 12.80 14.86
N ARG A 218 -12.84 11.89 14.90
CA ARG A 218 -11.97 11.59 13.75
C ARG A 218 -11.92 10.09 13.49
N ILE A 219 -11.92 9.71 12.21
CA ILE A 219 -11.85 8.32 11.80
C ILE A 219 -10.63 8.10 10.90
N TYR A 220 -9.64 7.36 11.41
CA TYR A 220 -8.67 6.68 10.57
C TYR A 220 -9.37 5.51 9.85
N ASN A 221 -9.92 5.78 8.67
CA ASN A 221 -10.71 4.82 7.92
C ASN A 221 -9.83 3.75 7.27
N ARG A 222 -10.16 2.48 7.48
CA ARG A 222 -9.59 1.32 6.80
C ARG A 222 -10.63 0.45 6.09
N VAL A 223 -11.91 0.86 6.11
CA VAL A 223 -13.00 0.21 5.37
C VAL A 223 -12.98 0.59 3.90
N ILE A 224 -13.06 -0.41 3.02
CA ILE A 224 -13.23 -0.25 1.57
C ILE A 224 -14.60 -0.81 1.12
N PHE A 225 -15.27 -0.12 0.21
CA PHE A 225 -16.62 -0.49 -0.24
C PHE A 225 -16.67 -1.85 -0.94
N ASP A 226 -15.65 -2.23 -1.70
CA ASP A 226 -15.58 -3.55 -2.37
C ASP A 226 -15.62 -4.72 -1.35
N GLU A 227 -15.02 -4.55 -0.17
CA GLU A 227 -15.13 -5.56 0.91
C GLU A 227 -16.49 -5.47 1.61
N LEU A 228 -16.95 -4.24 1.87
CA LEU A 228 -18.23 -3.98 2.53
C LEU A 228 -19.40 -4.64 1.77
N ASP A 229 -19.45 -4.46 0.45
CA ASP A 229 -20.52 -4.95 -0.42
C ASP A 229 -20.51 -6.47 -0.59
N ARG A 230 -19.37 -7.14 -0.33
CA ARG A 230 -19.22 -8.60 -0.41
C ARG A 230 -19.72 -9.34 0.82
N ILE A 231 -19.99 -8.64 1.93
CA ILE A 231 -20.42 -9.26 3.17
C ILE A 231 -21.96 -9.17 3.26
N PRO A 232 -22.69 -10.26 2.93
CA PRO A 232 -24.14 -10.23 2.98
C PRO A 232 -24.63 -9.99 4.40
N ASP A 233 -25.73 -9.24 4.53
CA ASP A 233 -26.42 -8.96 5.80
C ASP A 233 -25.56 -8.26 6.88
N LEU A 234 -24.47 -7.61 6.48
CA LEU A 234 -23.64 -6.83 7.41
C LEU A 234 -24.47 -5.69 8.02
N LYS A 235 -24.60 -5.72 9.36
CA LYS A 235 -25.20 -4.63 10.12
C LYS A 235 -24.13 -3.59 10.48
N ALA A 236 -23.84 -2.71 9.52
CA ALA A 236 -22.95 -1.58 9.75
C ALA A 236 -23.55 -0.63 10.80
N GLY A 237 -22.68 -0.01 11.62
CA GLY A 237 -23.11 0.93 12.66
C GLY A 237 -23.64 2.27 12.13
N PHE A 238 -23.33 2.60 10.88
CA PHE A 238 -23.78 3.77 10.14
C PHE A 238 -23.59 3.54 8.63
N ASP A 239 -24.17 4.41 7.80
CA ASP A 239 -23.92 4.44 6.37
C ASP A 239 -22.96 5.58 6.03
N PHE A 240 -21.85 5.27 5.36
CA PHE A 240 -20.83 6.23 4.94
C PHE A 240 -21.37 7.35 4.06
N ARG A 241 -22.49 7.14 3.36
CA ARG A 241 -23.09 8.11 2.44
C ARG A 241 -23.95 9.16 3.16
N GLU A 242 -24.15 9.01 4.47
CA GLU A 242 -24.87 9.96 5.29
C GLU A 242 -23.94 11.11 5.73
N ASP A 243 -24.51 12.29 5.93
CA ASP A 243 -23.79 13.46 6.45
C ASP A 243 -23.56 13.32 7.96
N ILE A 244 -22.43 12.71 8.33
CA ILE A 244 -21.99 12.48 9.71
C ILE A 244 -20.96 13.51 10.19
N ASP A 245 -20.98 13.82 11.48
CA ASP A 245 -20.14 14.83 12.14
C ASP A 245 -18.79 14.25 12.56
N VAL A 246 -17.98 13.83 11.58
CA VAL A 246 -16.62 13.32 11.78
C VAL A 246 -15.67 13.86 10.72
N GLN A 247 -14.39 13.97 11.07
CA GLN A 247 -13.33 14.19 10.10
C GLN A 247 -12.73 12.84 9.67
N TRP A 248 -12.65 12.64 8.36
CA TRP A 248 -12.07 11.43 7.76
C TRP A 248 -10.57 11.54 7.56
N VAL A 249 -9.85 10.45 7.84
CA VAL A 249 -8.44 10.25 7.51
C VAL A 249 -8.27 8.81 7.02
N THR A 250 -8.02 8.47 5.77
CA THR A 250 -8.33 9.27 4.59
C THR A 250 -9.83 9.25 4.29
N HIS A 251 -10.31 10.25 3.56
CA HIS A 251 -11.69 10.28 3.08
C HIS A 251 -11.99 9.07 2.17
N PRO A 252 -13.13 8.35 2.34
CA PRO A 252 -13.40 7.10 1.61
C PRO A 252 -13.33 7.20 0.08
N ASN A 253 -13.70 8.35 -0.49
CA ASN A 253 -13.63 8.59 -1.94
C ASN A 253 -12.21 8.44 -2.51
N TRP A 254 -11.16 8.68 -1.71
CA TRP A 254 -9.77 8.59 -2.19
C TRP A 254 -9.35 7.18 -2.59
N PHE A 255 -10.04 6.15 -2.09
CA PHE A 255 -9.87 4.78 -2.55
C PHE A 255 -10.04 4.66 -4.07
N PHE A 256 -11.00 5.39 -4.63
CA PHE A 256 -11.31 5.34 -6.07
C PHE A 256 -10.48 6.34 -6.88
N LYS A 257 -10.19 7.52 -6.31
CA LYS A 257 -9.49 8.61 -6.99
C LYS A 257 -8.03 8.31 -7.29
N ILE A 258 -7.26 7.85 -6.29
CA ILE A 258 -5.90 7.37 -6.52
C ILE A 258 -5.97 5.86 -6.69
N SER A 259 -6.16 5.46 -7.94
CA SER A 259 -6.31 4.06 -8.33
C SER A 259 -5.75 3.82 -9.73
N LYS A 260 -5.98 2.61 -10.25
CA LYS A 260 -5.66 2.23 -11.64
C LYS A 260 -6.29 3.17 -12.67
N PHE A 261 -7.35 3.90 -12.31
CA PHE A 261 -8.00 4.92 -13.13
C PHE A 261 -7.02 5.99 -13.64
N LEU A 262 -5.99 6.32 -12.85
CA LEU A 262 -5.01 7.34 -13.21
C LEU A 262 -3.95 6.83 -14.19
N LEU A 263 -3.73 5.51 -14.31
CA LEU A 263 -2.60 4.96 -15.05
C LEU A 263 -2.59 5.36 -16.53
N PRO A 264 -3.72 5.39 -17.28
CA PRO A 264 -3.75 5.89 -18.65
C PRO A 264 -3.42 7.39 -18.81
N MET A 265 -3.53 8.18 -17.73
CA MET A 265 -3.33 9.63 -17.76
C MET A 265 -1.87 10.03 -17.48
N LEU A 266 -1.09 9.14 -16.86
CA LEU A 266 0.26 9.41 -16.40
C LEU A 266 1.31 9.18 -17.50
N LYS A 267 2.28 10.08 -17.57
CA LYS A 267 3.38 10.04 -18.54
C LYS A 267 4.71 10.21 -17.84
N HIS A 268 5.54 9.19 -17.92
CA HIS A 268 6.93 9.22 -17.46
C HIS A 268 7.65 8.00 -18.07
N GLN A 269 8.98 8.03 -18.20
CA GLN A 269 9.76 6.89 -18.73
C GLN A 269 9.60 5.60 -17.91
N PHE A 270 9.32 5.74 -16.62
CA PHE A 270 9.08 4.64 -15.67
C PHE A 270 7.59 4.35 -15.44
N VAL A 271 6.72 4.86 -16.32
CA VAL A 271 5.28 4.58 -16.29
C VAL A 271 4.92 3.80 -17.56
N PRO A 272 4.59 2.50 -17.43
CA PRO A 272 4.18 1.70 -18.57
C PRO A 272 2.94 2.28 -19.24
N LYS A 273 2.99 2.39 -20.57
CA LYS A 273 1.89 2.88 -21.39
C LYS A 273 0.60 2.13 -21.05
N SER A 274 -0.46 2.87 -20.76
CA SER A 274 -1.75 2.32 -20.34
C SER A 274 -2.89 2.95 -21.12
N TYR A 275 -3.98 2.20 -21.28
CA TYR A 275 -5.21 2.64 -21.95
C TYR A 275 -6.42 2.17 -21.16
N PHE A 276 -7.52 2.91 -21.21
CA PHE A 276 -8.81 2.31 -20.91
C PHE A 276 -9.14 1.25 -21.95
N LEU A 277 -9.79 0.16 -21.56
CA LEU A 277 -10.07 -0.96 -22.46
C LEU A 277 -10.95 -0.53 -23.65
N HIS A 278 -11.92 0.36 -23.41
CA HIS A 278 -12.76 0.92 -24.48
C HIS A 278 -12.04 1.89 -25.42
N GLU A 279 -10.83 2.35 -25.07
CA GLU A 279 -9.99 3.25 -25.87
C GLU A 279 -8.74 2.54 -26.42
N PHE A 280 -8.68 1.20 -26.32
CA PHE A 280 -7.50 0.45 -26.73
C PHE A 280 -7.29 0.56 -28.26
N PRO A 281 -6.14 1.09 -28.72
CA PRO A 281 -5.93 1.34 -30.15
C PRO A 281 -5.75 0.07 -30.98
N GLU A 282 -6.29 0.04 -32.20
CA GLU A 282 -6.18 -1.11 -33.11
C GLU A 282 -4.74 -1.48 -33.52
N HIS A 283 -3.79 -0.55 -33.39
CA HIS A 283 -2.38 -0.78 -33.72
C HIS A 283 -1.57 -1.43 -32.58
N GLU A 284 -2.13 -1.51 -31.36
CA GLU A 284 -1.50 -2.19 -30.24
C GLU A 284 -1.92 -3.67 -30.21
N SER A 285 -1.01 -4.55 -29.79
CA SER A 285 -1.28 -5.99 -29.65
C SER A 285 -1.51 -6.37 -28.19
N LEU A 286 -2.62 -7.04 -27.88
CA LEU A 286 -2.98 -7.48 -26.52
C LEU A 286 -1.91 -8.33 -25.83
N GLU A 287 -1.09 -9.05 -26.61
CA GLU A 287 -0.02 -9.90 -26.06
C GLU A 287 1.03 -9.12 -25.25
N HIS A 288 1.18 -7.82 -25.54
CA HIS A 288 2.10 -6.91 -24.86
C HIS A 288 1.47 -6.21 -23.64
N PHE A 289 0.23 -6.50 -23.30
CA PHE A 289 -0.51 -5.81 -22.24
C PHE A 289 -1.05 -6.78 -21.19
N VAL A 290 -1.27 -6.27 -19.99
CA VAL A 290 -2.02 -6.92 -18.93
C VAL A 290 -3.35 -6.20 -18.75
N LEU A 291 -4.43 -6.96 -18.60
CA LEU A 291 -5.76 -6.42 -18.35
C LEU A 291 -5.98 -6.32 -16.85
N LYS A 292 -6.40 -5.15 -16.36
CA LYS A 292 -6.68 -4.90 -14.94
C LYS A 292 -8.07 -4.28 -14.76
N PRO A 293 -8.92 -4.81 -13.87
CA PRO A 293 -10.13 -4.12 -13.43
C PRO A 293 -9.73 -2.86 -12.63
N LEU A 294 -10.49 -1.77 -12.74
CA LEU A 294 -10.22 -0.53 -12.00
C LEU A 294 -10.37 -0.71 -10.49
N PHE A 295 -11.44 -1.38 -10.06
CA PHE A 295 -11.87 -1.43 -8.65
C PHE A 295 -11.55 -2.76 -7.95
N SER A 296 -10.62 -3.56 -8.50
CA SER A 296 -10.18 -4.79 -7.85
C SER A 296 -8.92 -4.61 -7.01
N PHE A 297 -8.89 -5.29 -5.85
CA PHE A 297 -7.79 -5.20 -4.87
C PHE A 297 -6.87 -6.43 -4.89
N ALA A 298 -5.65 -6.27 -4.38
CA ALA A 298 -4.64 -7.34 -4.23
C ALA A 298 -4.41 -8.19 -5.50
N GLY A 299 -4.44 -7.57 -6.68
CA GLY A 299 -4.25 -8.26 -7.95
C GLY A 299 -5.40 -9.18 -8.37
N SER A 300 -6.54 -9.17 -7.67
CA SER A 300 -7.73 -9.93 -8.06
C SER A 300 -8.21 -9.46 -9.44
N GLY A 301 -8.58 -10.41 -10.31
CA GLY A 301 -9.07 -10.11 -11.67
C GLY A 301 -8.02 -9.61 -12.66
N VAL A 302 -6.73 -9.53 -12.29
CA VAL A 302 -5.67 -9.20 -13.25
C VAL A 302 -5.44 -10.38 -14.18
N ASN A 303 -5.55 -10.13 -15.48
CA ASN A 303 -5.20 -11.11 -16.51
C ASN A 303 -3.88 -10.72 -17.19
N LEU A 304 -2.84 -11.53 -16.96
CA LEU A 304 -1.52 -11.31 -17.55
C LEU A 304 -1.46 -11.60 -19.05
N ASN A 305 -2.40 -12.35 -19.61
CA ASN A 305 -2.42 -12.72 -21.02
C ASN A 305 -3.85 -12.55 -21.56
N PRO A 306 -4.34 -11.31 -21.67
CA PRO A 306 -5.66 -11.06 -22.22
C PRO A 306 -5.71 -11.48 -23.68
N THR A 307 -6.82 -12.08 -24.08
CA THR A 307 -7.12 -12.39 -25.48
C THR A 307 -8.30 -11.55 -25.95
N LYS A 308 -8.49 -11.49 -27.27
CA LYS A 308 -9.59 -10.73 -27.86
C LYS A 308 -10.95 -11.24 -27.36
N GLU A 309 -11.11 -12.55 -27.24
CA GLU A 309 -12.32 -13.20 -26.75
C GLU A 309 -12.64 -12.75 -25.30
N ILE A 310 -11.62 -12.66 -24.45
CA ILE A 310 -11.78 -12.20 -23.06
C ILE A 310 -12.19 -10.73 -23.03
N THR A 311 -11.52 -9.88 -23.81
CA THR A 311 -11.82 -8.44 -23.83
C THR A 311 -13.17 -8.11 -24.46
N ASP A 312 -13.62 -8.91 -25.43
CA ASP A 312 -14.91 -8.72 -26.09
C ASP A 312 -16.08 -9.19 -25.24
N ALA A 313 -15.86 -10.14 -24.32
CA ALA A 313 -16.87 -10.62 -23.38
C ALA A 313 -17.14 -9.67 -22.19
N ILE A 314 -16.31 -8.64 -22.00
CA ILE A 314 -16.50 -7.63 -20.94
C ILE A 314 -17.53 -6.61 -21.41
N GLU A 315 -18.65 -6.50 -20.68
CA GLU A 315 -19.72 -5.55 -20.97
C GLU A 315 -19.33 -4.12 -20.56
N ASP A 316 -18.73 -3.95 -19.39
CA ASP A 316 -18.39 -2.66 -18.78
C ASP A 316 -16.93 -2.26 -19.06
N LYS A 317 -16.56 -2.17 -20.35
CA LYS A 317 -15.17 -1.90 -20.78
C LYS A 317 -14.58 -0.58 -20.25
N GLU A 318 -15.39 0.34 -19.73
CA GLU A 318 -14.92 1.57 -19.07
C GLU A 318 -14.25 1.30 -17.70
N ASN A 319 -14.59 0.19 -17.03
CA ASN A 319 -14.04 -0.19 -15.73
C ASN A 319 -12.79 -1.07 -15.81
N TYR A 320 -12.14 -1.09 -16.97
CA TYR A 320 -10.93 -1.87 -17.22
C TYR A 320 -9.86 -1.04 -17.91
N ILE A 321 -8.60 -1.34 -17.58
CA ILE A 321 -7.44 -0.80 -18.28
C ILE A 321 -6.57 -1.92 -18.85
N LEU A 322 -5.86 -1.60 -19.92
CA LEU A 322 -4.75 -2.39 -20.44
C LEU A 322 -3.46 -1.62 -20.15
N GLN A 323 -2.55 -2.22 -19.38
CA GLN A 323 -1.23 -1.66 -19.11
C GLN A 323 -0.15 -2.49 -19.80
N ARG A 324 0.83 -1.84 -20.42
CA ARG A 324 1.97 -2.52 -21.07
C ARG A 324 2.69 -3.41 -20.06
N LYS A 325 2.98 -4.64 -20.46
CA LYS A 325 3.74 -5.60 -19.67
C LYS A 325 5.11 -5.05 -19.31
N VAL A 326 5.55 -5.39 -18.11
CA VAL A 326 6.90 -5.11 -17.62
C VAL A 326 7.59 -6.42 -17.28
N THR A 327 8.91 -6.46 -17.44
CA THR A 327 9.72 -7.63 -17.15
C THR A 327 10.41 -7.44 -15.81
N TYR A 328 9.87 -8.08 -14.78
CA TYR A 328 10.50 -8.14 -13.46
C TYR A 328 11.84 -8.85 -13.53
N GLU A 329 12.88 -8.21 -12.98
CA GLU A 329 14.22 -8.78 -13.00
C GLU A 329 14.47 -9.65 -11.75
N PRO A 330 14.84 -10.93 -11.92
CA PRO A 330 15.23 -11.80 -10.82
C PRO A 330 16.66 -11.47 -10.35
N ILE A 331 16.83 -10.42 -9.54
CA ILE A 331 18.17 -9.96 -9.08
C ILE A 331 18.53 -10.40 -7.66
N PHE A 332 17.59 -10.87 -6.85
CA PHE A 332 17.83 -11.11 -5.42
C PHE A 332 18.22 -12.55 -5.18
N GLU A 333 19.53 -12.80 -5.24
CA GLU A 333 20.10 -14.13 -5.05
C GLU A 333 19.99 -14.62 -3.61
N ASP A 334 19.67 -15.90 -3.53
CA ASP A 334 19.36 -16.70 -2.38
C ASP A 334 20.58 -17.54 -1.91
N ILE A 335 20.61 -18.04 -0.67
CA ILE A 335 21.69 -18.87 -0.08
C ILE A 335 21.81 -20.23 -0.78
N ASN A 336 20.79 -20.64 -1.51
CA ASN A 336 20.72 -21.82 -2.37
C ASN A 336 20.95 -21.46 -3.86
N GLY A 337 21.24 -20.19 -4.20
CA GLY A 337 21.49 -19.75 -5.58
C GLY A 337 20.23 -19.55 -6.44
N GLU A 338 19.04 -19.55 -5.84
CA GLU A 338 17.81 -19.13 -6.54
C GLU A 338 17.68 -17.61 -6.57
N PHE A 339 16.77 -17.07 -7.39
CA PHE A 339 16.60 -15.62 -7.51
C PHE A 339 15.16 -15.20 -7.29
N SER A 340 14.97 -14.21 -6.43
CA SER A 340 13.69 -13.52 -6.25
C SER A 340 13.63 -12.24 -7.09
N LYS A 341 12.41 -11.90 -7.47
CA LYS A 341 11.98 -10.60 -8.02
C LYS A 341 11.40 -9.77 -6.88
N ALA A 342 11.30 -8.45 -7.07
CA ALA A 342 10.60 -7.64 -6.09
C ALA A 342 9.87 -6.42 -6.65
N GLU A 343 8.93 -5.94 -5.85
CA GLU A 343 8.33 -4.61 -5.93
C GLU A 343 8.72 -3.79 -4.70
N ILE A 344 8.69 -2.46 -4.86
CA ILE A 344 8.84 -1.50 -3.79
C ILE A 344 7.64 -0.57 -3.82
N ARG A 345 6.92 -0.52 -2.70
CA ARG A 345 5.88 0.45 -2.42
C ARG A 345 6.49 1.57 -1.59
N LEU A 346 6.37 2.80 -2.07
CA LEU A 346 6.71 3.99 -1.30
C LEU A 346 5.49 4.45 -0.50
N LEU A 347 5.67 4.74 0.78
CA LEU A 347 4.60 5.08 1.73
C LEU A 347 4.66 6.57 2.09
N TYR A 348 3.81 7.37 1.45
CA TYR A 348 3.73 8.80 1.70
C TYR A 348 2.53 9.16 2.59
N ILE A 349 2.66 10.27 3.31
CA ILE A 349 1.53 10.99 3.88
C ILE A 349 1.40 12.36 3.24
N TRP A 350 0.23 12.98 3.33
CA TRP A 350 0.01 14.32 2.82
C TRP A 350 -0.84 15.12 3.81
N HIS A 351 -0.20 16.09 4.45
CA HIS A 351 -0.87 16.99 5.39
C HIS A 351 -1.80 17.95 4.65
N GLU A 352 -2.96 18.24 5.23
CA GLU A 352 -4.04 19.07 4.64
C GLU A 352 -3.60 20.48 4.18
N ASN A 353 -2.52 21.00 4.76
CA ASN A 353 -2.01 22.34 4.50
C ASN A 353 -0.69 22.35 3.71
N GLU A 354 -0.23 21.20 3.23
CA GLU A 354 1.04 21.07 2.52
C GLU A 354 0.83 20.86 1.02
N ASP A 355 1.71 21.45 0.21
CA ASP A 355 1.63 21.36 -1.24
C ASP A 355 2.08 19.98 -1.78
N ARG A 356 2.84 19.22 -1.00
CA ARG A 356 3.40 17.93 -1.41
C ARG A 356 3.33 16.88 -0.30
N PRO A 357 3.20 15.60 -0.67
CA PRO A 357 3.30 14.52 0.28
C PRO A 357 4.75 14.26 0.72
N ILE A 358 4.91 13.69 1.92
CA ILE A 358 6.19 13.36 2.55
C ILE A 358 6.36 11.85 2.55
N LEU A 359 7.49 11.36 2.03
CA LEU A 359 7.84 9.94 2.08
C LEU A 359 8.24 9.56 3.50
N LEU A 360 7.47 8.68 4.15
CA LEU A 360 7.79 8.23 5.51
C LEU A 360 8.60 6.94 5.49
N GLU A 361 8.13 5.93 4.76
CA GLU A 361 8.72 4.60 4.74
C GLU A 361 8.59 3.94 3.35
N ASN A 362 9.15 2.74 3.23
CA ASN A 362 8.92 1.89 2.08
C ASN A 362 8.52 0.47 2.51
N LEU A 363 8.00 -0.29 1.56
CA LEU A 363 7.61 -1.68 1.72
C LEU A 363 8.12 -2.46 0.51
N GLY A 364 8.97 -3.45 0.75
CA GLY A 364 9.37 -4.41 -0.28
C GLY A 364 8.39 -5.58 -0.36
N ARG A 365 8.14 -6.11 -1.56
CA ARG A 365 7.49 -7.41 -1.73
C ARG A 365 8.35 -8.28 -2.62
N MET A 366 8.80 -9.41 -2.09
CA MET A 366 9.63 -10.36 -2.83
C MET A 366 8.82 -11.57 -3.30
N THR A 367 9.13 -12.10 -4.48
CA THR A 367 8.50 -13.32 -5.00
C THR A 367 9.41 -14.06 -5.96
N LYS A 368 9.21 -15.37 -6.07
CA LYS A 368 9.77 -16.20 -7.14
C LYS A 368 8.75 -16.55 -8.22
N ALA A 369 7.49 -16.15 -8.03
CA ALA A 369 6.41 -16.37 -8.98
C ALA A 369 6.40 -15.31 -10.09
N ALA A 370 5.55 -15.53 -11.10
CA ALA A 370 5.32 -14.56 -12.16
C ALA A 370 4.49 -13.35 -11.69
N MET A 371 3.66 -13.52 -10.65
CA MET A 371 2.89 -12.44 -10.01
C MET A 371 3.36 -12.21 -8.57
N VAL A 372 3.50 -10.93 -8.19
CA VAL A 372 3.79 -10.51 -6.82
C VAL A 372 2.49 -10.45 -6.02
N ASN A 373 1.91 -11.61 -5.73
CA ASN A 373 0.81 -11.72 -4.76
C ASN A 373 1.11 -12.84 -3.76
N VAL A 374 0.71 -12.63 -2.51
CA VAL A 374 1.09 -13.45 -1.34
C VAL A 374 0.69 -14.92 -1.52
N ASP A 375 -0.35 -15.19 -2.30
CA ASP A 375 -0.97 -16.52 -2.42
C ASP A 375 -0.31 -17.45 -3.47
N PHE A 376 0.66 -16.98 -4.28
CA PHE A 376 1.22 -17.78 -5.41
C PHE A 376 2.65 -18.32 -5.19
N ASN A 377 3.27 -18.12 -4.02
CA ASN A 377 4.62 -18.62 -3.78
C ASN A 377 4.64 -20.12 -3.41
N LYS A 378 5.69 -20.83 -3.83
CA LYS A 378 5.96 -22.21 -3.38
C LYS A 378 6.21 -22.22 -1.87
N LYS A 379 5.68 -23.24 -1.18
CA LYS A 379 5.71 -23.34 0.29
C LYS A 379 7.14 -23.31 0.87
N ASP A 380 8.11 -23.87 0.16
CA ASP A 380 9.49 -24.02 0.66
C ASP A 380 10.46 -22.94 0.14
N ALA A 381 9.96 -21.93 -0.59
CA ALA A 381 10.80 -20.84 -1.08
C ALA A 381 11.11 -19.82 0.04
N ILE A 382 12.36 -19.36 0.05
CA ILE A 382 12.85 -18.23 0.87
C ILE A 382 13.11 -17.00 -0.01
N TRP A 383 13.31 -15.83 0.61
CA TRP A 383 13.28 -14.51 -0.06
C TRP A 383 11.93 -14.20 -0.71
N ILE A 384 10.83 -14.46 0.00
CA ILE A 384 9.47 -14.20 -0.50
C ILE A 384 8.60 -13.52 0.55
N GLY A 385 7.60 -12.75 0.14
CA GLY A 385 6.69 -12.06 1.05
C GLY A 385 7.07 -10.61 1.32
N SER A 386 6.50 -10.04 2.39
CA SER A 386 6.73 -8.64 2.79
C SER A 386 8.16 -8.45 3.31
N SER A 387 8.81 -7.39 2.86
CA SER A 387 10.21 -7.05 3.13
C SER A 387 10.35 -5.53 3.30
N ASN A 388 11.57 -5.05 3.55
CA ASN A 388 11.95 -3.64 3.56
C ASN A 388 13.10 -3.40 2.58
N ALA A 389 13.08 -2.29 1.83
CA ALA A 389 14.21 -1.88 1.01
C ALA A 389 15.13 -0.92 1.77
N PHE A 390 16.42 -1.24 1.75
CA PHE A 390 17.51 -0.40 2.23
C PHE A 390 18.29 0.14 1.04
N PHE A 391 18.66 1.41 1.14
CA PHE A 391 19.35 2.13 0.08
C PHE A 391 20.72 2.61 0.56
N GLY A 392 21.74 2.40 -0.26
CA GLY A 392 23.13 2.75 0.06
C GLY A 392 23.97 2.95 -1.19
N ASP A 393 25.25 3.22 -0.97
CA ASP A 393 26.25 3.38 -2.03
C ASP A 393 26.86 2.03 -2.46
#